data_AF-A0A0C5XJC0-F1
#
_entry.id   AF-A0A0C5XJC0-F1
#
_cell.length_a   1.000
_cell.length_b   1.000
_cell.length_c   1.000
_cell.angle_alpha   90.00
_cell.angle_beta   90.00
_cell.angle_gamma   90.00
#
_symmetry.space_group_name_H-M   'P 1'
#
loop_
_entity.id
_entity.type
_entity.pdbx_description
1 polymer ?
#
loop_
_entity_poly.entity_id
_entity_poly.type
_entity_poly.pdbx_seq_one_letter_code
_entity_poly.pdbx_strand_id
1 'polypeptide(L)'
;MSIGDKADYVRTRLSGPTGGHHCHWPGCTAKVPPASWGCRKHWYRLPHAIRNRIWAAFRPGQEESKTPSRAYVEAAREAQDWILANHPPEEKLL
;
A
#
# COMPACT_ATOMS: atom_id res chain seq x y z
N MET A 1 -1.67 1.13 20.71
CA MET A 1 -2.63 1.61 19.69
C MET A 1 -3.58 0.47 19.39
N SER A 2 -4.88 0.70 19.50
CA SER A 2 -5.90 -0.28 19.15
C SER A 2 -6.00 -0.45 17.63
N ILE A 3 -6.68 -1.52 17.17
CA ILE A 3 -7.02 -1.66 15.74
C ILE A 3 -7.92 -0.51 15.29
N GLY A 4 -8.79 0.00 16.17
CA GLY A 4 -9.67 1.14 15.91
C GLY A 4 -8.87 2.41 15.64
N ASP A 5 -7.96 2.78 16.54
CA ASP A 5 -7.15 3.99 16.41
C ASP A 5 -6.31 3.96 15.12
N LYS A 6 -5.80 2.78 14.75
CA LYS A 6 -5.06 2.58 13.49
C LYS A 6 -5.95 2.78 12.27
N ALA A 7 -7.17 2.24 12.30
CA ALA A 7 -8.14 2.41 11.23
C ALA A 7 -8.53 3.89 11.08
N ASP A 8 -8.75 4.60 12.19
CA ASP A 8 -9.08 6.02 12.19
C ASP A 8 -7.92 6.87 11.66
N TYR A 9 -6.69 6.59 12.11
CA TYR A 9 -5.49 7.21 11.56
C TYR A 9 -5.45 7.10 10.04
N VAL A 10 -5.57 5.87 9.51
CA VAL A 10 -5.49 5.64 8.07
C VAL A 10 -6.64 6.34 7.35
N ARG A 11 -7.89 6.26 7.85
CA ARG A 11 -9.02 6.99 7.25
C ARG A 11 -8.74 8.48 7.13
N THR A 12 -8.26 9.12 8.20
CA THR A 12 -7.90 10.54 8.17
C THR A 12 -6.82 10.83 7.12
N ARG A 13 -5.79 9.97 7.02
CA ARG A 13 -4.72 10.16 6.02
C ARG A 13 -5.17 9.90 4.59
N LEU A 14 -6.14 9.01 4.35
CA LEU A 14 -6.67 8.73 3.03
C LEU A 14 -7.41 9.93 2.41
N SER A 15 -7.96 10.82 3.24
CA SER A 15 -8.58 12.09 2.79
C SER A 15 -7.57 13.23 2.61
N GLY A 16 -6.29 13.00 2.94
CA GLY A 16 -5.23 13.99 2.83
C GLY A 16 -4.60 14.09 1.42
N PRO A 17 -3.69 15.05 1.20
CA PRO A 17 -2.99 15.18 -0.06
C PRO A 17 -2.13 13.95 -0.37
N THR A 18 -2.08 13.58 -1.65
CA THR A 18 -1.31 12.40 -2.12
C THR A 18 0.21 12.61 -2.08
N GLY A 19 0.67 13.85 -2.14
CA GLY A 19 2.10 14.18 -2.18
C GLY A 19 2.80 13.50 -3.36
N GLY A 20 4.04 13.04 -3.14
CA GLY A 20 4.85 12.31 -4.13
C GLY A 20 4.72 10.78 -4.04
N HIS A 21 3.75 10.25 -3.29
CA HIS A 21 3.59 8.80 -3.15
C HIS A 21 2.73 8.23 -4.27
N HIS A 22 3.16 7.10 -4.82
CA HIS A 22 2.53 6.48 -5.99
C HIS A 22 2.07 5.07 -5.62
N CYS A 23 1.10 4.56 -6.38
CA CYS A 23 0.66 3.19 -6.28
C CYS A 23 1.84 2.23 -6.45
N HIS A 24 1.92 1.19 -5.61
CA HIS A 24 3.01 0.21 -5.68
C HIS A 24 2.77 -0.90 -6.71
N TRP A 25 1.64 -0.86 -7.41
CA TRP A 25 1.39 -1.76 -8.53
C TRP A 25 2.34 -1.43 -9.69
N PRO A 26 3.14 -2.39 -10.20
CA PRO A 26 4.07 -2.16 -11.30
C PRO A 26 3.38 -1.52 -12.52
N GLY A 27 3.88 -0.35 -12.92
CA GLY A 27 3.37 0.40 -14.07
C GLY A 27 2.21 1.36 -13.78
N CYS A 28 1.62 1.33 -12.59
CA CYS A 28 0.59 2.29 -12.22
C CYS A 28 1.19 3.65 -11.82
N THR A 29 0.73 4.73 -12.45
CA THR A 29 1.19 6.10 -12.19
C THR A 29 0.28 6.88 -11.22
N ALA A 30 -0.75 6.25 -10.66
CA ALA A 30 -1.68 6.92 -9.76
C ALA A 30 -0.97 7.42 -8.50
N LYS A 31 -1.12 8.72 -8.21
CA LYS A 31 -0.72 9.30 -6.93
C LYS A 31 -1.70 8.87 -5.84
N VAL A 32 -1.20 8.46 -4.69
CA VAL A 32 -2.00 7.99 -3.56
C VAL A 32 -1.49 8.61 -2.26
N PRO A 33 -2.34 8.76 -1.23
CA PRO A 33 -1.88 9.22 0.08
C PRO A 33 -0.77 8.33 0.64
N PRO A 34 0.21 8.86 1.39
CA PRO A 34 1.32 8.08 1.93
C PRO A 34 0.91 6.87 2.79
N ALA A 35 -0.25 6.92 3.45
CA ALA A 35 -0.78 5.81 4.24
C ALA A 35 -1.43 4.69 3.39
N SER A 36 -1.52 4.87 2.07
CA SER A 36 -1.99 3.86 1.13
C SER A 36 -0.84 3.05 0.58
N TRP A 37 -0.97 1.72 0.57
CA TRP A 37 -0.07 0.87 -0.22
C TRP A 37 -0.31 1.00 -1.73
N GLY A 38 -1.54 1.27 -2.18
CA GLY A 38 -1.86 1.37 -3.60
C GLY A 38 -3.18 2.09 -3.84
N CYS A 39 -3.50 2.34 -5.11
CA CYS A 39 -4.80 2.93 -5.45
C CYS A 39 -5.94 1.95 -5.11
N ARG A 40 -7.17 2.45 -4.96
CA ARG A 40 -8.32 1.61 -4.58
C ARG A 40 -8.47 0.38 -5.48
N LYS A 41 -8.36 0.56 -6.80
CA LYS A 41 -8.44 -0.51 -7.80
C LYS A 41 -7.42 -1.62 -7.52
N HIS A 42 -6.15 -1.25 -7.33
CA HIS A 42 -5.07 -2.22 -7.14
C HIS A 42 -5.03 -2.83 -5.74
N TRP A 43 -5.39 -2.05 -4.72
CA TRP A 43 -5.54 -2.59 -3.37
C TRP A 43 -6.53 -3.75 -3.38
N TYR A 44 -7.74 -3.56 -3.90
CA TYR A 44 -8.75 -4.61 -3.94
C TYR A 44 -8.49 -5.72 -4.98
N ARG A 45 -7.50 -5.55 -5.86
CA ARG A 45 -7.05 -6.60 -6.77
C ARG A 45 -6.11 -7.60 -6.10
N LEU A 46 -5.44 -7.21 -5.01
CA LEU A 46 -4.61 -8.13 -4.23
C LEU A 46 -5.46 -9.18 -3.48
N PRO A 47 -4.97 -10.42 -3.34
CA PRO A 47 -5.55 -11.42 -2.46
C PRO A 47 -5.76 -10.87 -1.05
N HIS A 48 -6.88 -11.24 -0.43
CA HIS A 48 -7.24 -10.77 0.91
C HIS A 48 -6.14 -11.07 1.96
N ALA A 49 -5.50 -12.24 1.86
CA ALA A 49 -4.41 -12.63 2.76
C ALA A 49 -3.21 -11.66 2.69
N ILE A 50 -2.80 -11.25 1.48
CA ILE A 50 -1.70 -10.31 1.28
C ILE A 50 -2.07 -8.93 1.82
N ARG A 51 -3.28 -8.44 1.51
CA ARG A 51 -3.80 -7.19 2.07
C ARG A 51 -3.76 -7.18 3.60
N ASN A 52 -4.18 -8.28 4.23
CA ASN A 52 -4.19 -8.39 5.68
C ASN A 52 -2.78 -8.41 6.28
N ARG A 53 -1.80 -9.00 5.62
CA ARG A 53 -0.39 -8.97 6.08
C ARG A 53 0.19 -7.57 6.00
N ILE A 54 -0.02 -6.87 4.89
CA ILE A 54 0.37 -5.45 4.75
C ILE A 54 -0.31 -4.62 5.84
N TRP A 55 -1.63 -4.78 6.01
CA TRP A 55 -2.37 -4.08 7.05
C TRP A 55 -1.81 -4.39 8.43
N ALA A 56 -1.60 -5.65 8.80
CA ALA A 56 -1.10 -6.05 10.11
C ALA A 56 0.29 -5.44 10.39
N ALA A 57 1.19 -5.44 9.40
CA ALA A 57 2.56 -4.95 9.56
C ALA A 57 2.69 -3.41 9.49
N PHE A 58 1.74 -2.71 8.87
CA PHE A 58 1.74 -1.25 8.79
C PHE A 58 1.68 -0.61 10.17
N ARG A 59 2.52 0.39 10.42
CA ARG A 59 2.50 1.20 11.64
C ARG A 59 2.25 2.66 11.26
N PRO A 60 1.20 3.31 11.78
CA PRO A 60 1.00 4.73 11.58
C PRO A 60 2.25 5.56 11.82
N GLY A 61 2.56 6.46 10.88
CA GLY A 61 3.75 7.30 10.89
C GLY A 61 4.95 6.70 10.17
N GLN A 62 4.97 5.40 9.83
CA GLN A 62 6.09 4.80 9.09
C GLN A 62 6.25 5.40 7.68
N GLU A 63 5.14 5.84 7.09
CA GLU A 63 5.08 6.51 5.80
C GLU A 63 5.66 7.93 5.84
N GLU A 64 5.73 8.52 7.04
CA GLU A 64 6.32 9.84 7.28
C GLU A 64 7.81 9.69 7.62
N SER A 65 8.15 8.81 8.57
CA SER A 65 9.53 8.59 9.01
C SER A 65 10.41 7.88 7.97
N LYS A 66 9.79 7.22 6.98
CA LYS A 66 10.46 6.37 5.98
C LYS A 66 11.27 5.22 6.59
N THR A 67 10.88 4.76 7.78
CA THR A 67 11.49 3.63 8.48
C THR A 67 10.49 2.47 8.63
N PRO A 68 10.05 1.83 7.53
CA PRO A 68 9.13 0.71 7.61
C PRO A 68 9.78 -0.46 8.37
N SER A 69 8.95 -1.22 9.08
CA SER A 69 9.42 -2.45 9.71
C SER A 69 9.83 -3.50 8.68
N ARG A 70 10.73 -4.42 9.04
CA ARG A 70 11.07 -5.57 8.19
C ARG A 70 9.83 -6.35 7.74
N ALA A 71 8.91 -6.61 8.67
CA ALA A 71 7.66 -7.32 8.38
C ALA A 71 6.79 -6.58 7.35
N TYR A 72 6.78 -5.24 7.35
CA TYR A 72 6.06 -4.47 6.34
C TYR A 72 6.71 -4.60 4.97
N VAL A 73 8.05 -4.52 4.91
CA VAL A 73 8.80 -4.69 3.66
C VAL A 73 8.59 -6.09 3.08
N GLU A 74 8.60 -7.13 3.91
CA GLU A 74 8.32 -8.51 3.50
C GLU A 74 6.90 -8.66 2.93
N ALA A 75 5.88 -8.13 3.61
CA ALA A 75 4.50 -8.17 3.12
C ALA A 75 4.30 -7.36 1.82
N ALA A 76 5.00 -6.24 1.67
CA ALA A 76 4.96 -5.43 0.45
C ALA A 76 5.66 -6.14 -0.72
N ARG A 77 6.77 -6.85 -0.48
CA ARG A 77 7.44 -7.69 -1.48
C ARG A 77 6.55 -8.86 -1.90
N GLU A 78 5.90 -9.54 -0.95
CA GLU A 78 4.96 -10.61 -1.26
C GLU A 78 3.86 -10.13 -2.23
N ALA A 79 3.34 -8.93 -2.04
CA ALA A 79 2.38 -8.34 -2.97
C ALA A 79 2.97 -8.13 -4.36
N GLN A 80 4.20 -7.61 -4.48
CA GLN A 80 4.86 -7.42 -5.76
C GLN A 80 5.18 -8.75 -6.47
N ASP A 81 5.68 -9.74 -5.74
CA ASP A 81 5.97 -11.08 -6.26
C ASP A 81 4.69 -11.75 -6.78
N TRP A 82 3.59 -11.65 -6.01
CA TRP A 82 2.29 -12.15 -6.45
C TRP A 82 1.80 -11.42 -7.71
N ILE A 83 1.95 -10.10 -7.80
CA ILE A 83 1.58 -9.35 -9.01
C ILE A 83 2.37 -9.86 -10.21
N LEU A 84 3.69 -9.93 -10.11
CA LEU A 84 4.57 -10.39 -11.20
C LEU A 84 4.24 -11.80 -11.67
N ALA A 85 3.85 -12.69 -10.76
CA ALA A 85 3.49 -14.06 -11.09
C ALA A 85 2.10 -14.20 -11.75
N ASN A 86 1.18 -13.25 -11.54
CA ASN A 86 -0.24 -13.40 -11.92
C ASN A 86 -0.73 -12.35 -12.92
N HIS A 87 0.02 -11.27 -13.11
CA HIS A 87 -0.39 -10.15 -13.94
C HIS A 87 0.81 -9.58 -14.69
N PRO A 88 0.68 -9.30 -16.00
CA PRO A 88 1.66 -8.46 -16.66
C PRO A 88 1.69 -7.08 -15.97
N PRO A 89 2.85 -6.39 -15.92
CA PRO A 89 2.91 -4.99 -15.49
C PRO A 89 1.86 -4.18 -16.25
N GLU A 90 1.18 -3.24 -15.59
CA GLU A 90 0.29 -2.35 -16.34
C GLU A 90 1.17 -1.51 -17.28
N GLU A 91 1.07 -1.80 -18.58
CA GLU A 91 1.83 -1.10 -19.60
C GLU A 91 1.50 0.39 -19.52
N LYS A 92 2.52 1.24 -19.69
CA LYS A 92 2.35 2.69 -19.71
C LYS A 92 1.27 3.00 -20.75
N LEU A 93 0.11 3.46 -20.32
CA LEU A 93 -0.74 4.31 -21.15
C LEU A 93 -0.03 5.67 -21.28
N LEU A 94 1.03 5.69 -22.09
CA LEU A 94 1.67 6.87 -22.67
C LEU A 94 2.18 6.50 -24.06
#